data_AF-A0AAU0STH3-F1
#
_entry.id   AF-A0AAU0STH3-F1
#
_cell.length_a   1.000
_cell.length_b   1.000
_cell.length_c   1.000
_cell.angle_alpha   90.00
_cell.angle_beta   90.00
_cell.angle_gamma   90.00
#
_symmetry.space_group_name_H-M   'P 1'
#
loop_
_entity.id
_entity.type
_entity.pdbx_description
1 polymer ?
#
loop_
_entity_poly.entity_id
_entity_poly.type
_entity_poly.pdbx_seq_one_letter_code
_entity_poly.pdbx_strand_id
1 'polypeptide(L)' 'MKSTSSRSRVMWRYRVRQYTFGSFRRTFQPPAPVNAQQARARCSNGVLRVELPKEERARGRRIEVRSG' A
#
# COMPACT_ATOMS: atom_id res chain seq x y z
N MET A 1 -19.06 4.78 41.27
CA MET A 1 -17.90 3.89 41.07
C MET A 1 -16.77 4.64 40.37
N LYS A 2 -15.53 4.29 40.70
CA LYS A 2 -14.33 5.14 40.59
C LYS A 2 -13.72 5.18 39.18
N SER A 3 -13.13 6.34 38.91
CA SER A 3 -11.85 6.53 38.22
C SER A 3 -11.77 6.18 36.74
N THR A 4 -11.55 7.21 35.93
CA THR A 4 -10.51 7.12 34.90
C THR A 4 -9.69 8.41 34.93
N SER A 5 -8.48 8.25 35.47
CA SER A 5 -7.45 9.27 35.55
C SER A 5 -7.21 9.91 34.19
N SER A 6 -7.54 11.20 34.07
CA SER A 6 -7.11 12.07 33.00
C SER A 6 -5.60 12.15 33.03
N ARG A 7 -4.94 11.35 32.19
CA ARG A 7 -3.49 11.31 32.06
C ARG A 7 -3.08 12.53 31.24
N SER A 8 -2.65 13.60 31.91
CA SER A 8 -2.09 14.80 31.29
C SER A 8 -0.91 14.40 30.39
N ARG A 9 -1.13 14.37 29.07
CA ARG A 9 -0.04 14.22 28.11
C ARG A 9 0.71 15.54 28.05
N VAL A 10 1.98 15.53 28.43
CA VAL A 10 2.90 16.61 28.09
C VAL A 10 3.02 16.61 26.57
N MET A 11 2.35 17.57 25.92
CA MET A 11 2.39 17.72 24.47
C MET A 11 3.59 18.57 24.07
N TRP A 12 4.59 17.95 23.48
CA TRP A 12 5.68 18.67 22.82
C TRP A 12 5.13 19.51 21.67
N ARG A 13 5.21 20.85 21.78
CA ARG A 13 4.81 21.79 20.73
C ARG A 13 5.94 21.98 19.74
N TYR A 14 5.85 21.32 18.59
CA TYR A 14 6.72 21.60 17.44
C TYR A 14 6.39 23.00 16.89
N ARG A 15 7.41 23.86 16.72
CA ARG A 15 7.24 25.18 16.09
C ARG A 15 7.03 25.09 14.57
N VAL A 16 7.59 24.06 13.92
CA VAL A 16 7.47 23.79 12.47
C VAL A 16 7.47 22.27 12.25
N ARG A 17 6.70 21.80 11.26
CA ARG A 17 6.55 20.38 10.93
C ARG A 17 6.58 20.17 9.41
N GLN A 18 7.53 19.39 8.92
CA GLN A 18 7.81 19.25 7.48
C GLN A 18 7.51 17.87 6.89
N TYR A 19 7.10 16.90 7.72
CA TYR A 19 6.78 15.54 7.28
C TYR A 19 5.39 15.08 7.73
N THR A 20 4.75 14.23 6.93
CA THR A 20 3.46 13.63 7.28
C THR A 20 3.66 12.54 8.34
N PHE A 21 2.78 12.50 9.35
CA PHE A 21 2.70 11.44 10.36
C PHE A 21 1.25 10.99 10.51
N GLY A 22 1.07 9.82 11.14
CA GLY A 22 -0.24 9.22 11.36
C GLY A 22 -0.46 8.02 10.46
N SER A 23 -1.66 7.48 10.53
CA SER A 23 -2.05 6.30 9.74
C SER A 23 -2.01 6.61 8.25
N PHE A 24 -1.43 5.69 7.47
CA PHE A 24 -1.34 5.78 6.03
C PHE A 24 -2.07 4.62 5.37
N ARG A 25 -2.85 4.90 4.32
CA ARG A 25 -3.53 3.89 3.51
C ARG A 25 -3.57 4.34 2.05
N ARG A 26 -3.31 3.41 1.13
CA ARG A 26 -3.48 3.58 -0.31
C ARG A 26 -4.12 2.34 -0.90
N THR A 27 -4.89 2.54 -1.96
CA THR A 27 -5.50 1.48 -2.77
C THR A 27 -5.04 1.68 -4.20
N PHE A 28 -4.62 0.61 -4.86
CA PHE A 28 -4.22 0.62 -6.27
C PHE A 28 -4.94 -0.52 -6.98
N GLN A 29 -5.29 -0.31 -8.23
CA GLN A 29 -5.78 -1.36 -9.11
C GLN A 29 -4.61 -1.86 -9.97
N PRO A 30 -4.23 -3.15 -9.86
CA PRO A 30 -3.22 -3.72 -10.73
C PRO A 30 -3.63 -3.60 -12.21
N PRO A 31 -2.68 -3.34 -13.11
CA PRO A 31 -2.98 -3.19 -14.54
C PRO A 31 -3.34 -4.51 -15.25
N ALA A 32 -3.19 -5.64 -14.56
CA ALA A 32 -3.52 -6.98 -15.05
C ALA A 32 -3.89 -7.89 -13.86
N PRO A 33 -4.55 -9.04 -14.11
CA PRO A 33 -4.79 -10.04 -13.08
C PRO A 33 -3.47 -10.53 -12.45
N VAL A 34 -3.44 -10.63 -11.13
CA VAL A 34 -2.26 -11.03 -10.35
C VAL A 34 -2.55 -12.24 -9.46
N ASN A 35 -1.56 -13.11 -9.28
CA ASN A 35 -1.65 -14.22 -8.34
C ASN A 35 -1.38 -13.73 -6.92
N ALA A 36 -2.45 -13.42 -6.18
CA ALA A 36 -2.37 -12.89 -4.83
C ALA A 36 -1.67 -13.84 -3.84
N GLN A 37 -1.78 -15.16 -4.05
CA GLN A 37 -1.17 -16.17 -3.16
C GLN A 37 0.36 -16.18 -3.24
N GLN A 38 0.94 -15.62 -4.30
CA GLN A 38 2.38 -15.54 -4.50
C GLN A 38 2.93 -14.12 -4.34
N ALA A 39 2.13 -13.19 -3.82
CA ALA A 39 2.57 -11.83 -3.54
C ALA A 39 3.72 -11.82 -2.51
N ARG A 40 4.72 -10.96 -2.73
CA ARG A 40 5.87 -10.80 -1.83
C ARG A 40 6.07 -9.32 -1.51
N ALA A 41 6.55 -9.02 -0.31
CA ALA A 41 6.85 -7.65 0.09
C ALA A 41 8.18 -7.59 0.85
N ARG A 42 8.90 -6.47 0.68
CA ARG A 42 10.13 -6.16 1.42
C ARG A 42 10.16 -4.68 1.77
N CYS A 43 10.54 -4.37 3.01
CA CYS A 43 10.79 -3.00 3.46
C CYS A 43 12.28 -2.82 3.68
N SER A 44 12.88 -1.84 3.01
CA SER A 44 14.30 -1.50 3.18
C SER A 44 14.49 0.00 2.95
N ASN A 45 15.32 0.64 3.76
CA ASN A 45 15.66 2.07 3.65
C ASN A 45 14.42 3.00 3.55
N GLY A 46 13.37 2.70 4.31
CA GLY A 46 12.13 3.48 4.32
C GLY A 46 11.20 3.27 3.11
N VAL A 47 11.49 2.30 2.24
CA VAL A 47 10.68 2.00 1.04
C VAL A 47 10.07 0.61 1.15
N LEU A 48 8.74 0.53 1.00
CA LEU A 48 8.00 -0.72 0.84
C LEU A 48 7.97 -1.10 -0.65
N ARG A 49 8.59 -2.22 -1.00
CA ARG A 49 8.50 -2.84 -2.32
C ARG A 49 7.52 -4.02 -2.26
N VAL A 50 6.53 -4.03 -3.15
CA VAL A 50 5.55 -5.11 -3.28
C VAL A 50 5.67 -5.71 -4.67
N GLU A 51 5.86 -7.03 -4.73
CA GLU A 51 5.96 -7.82 -5.95
C GLU A 51 4.68 -8.64 -6.12
N LEU A 52 3.94 -8.36 -7.19
CA LEU A 52 2.68 -9.02 -7.53
C LEU A 52 2.86 -9.80 -8.84
N PRO A 53 3.07 -11.14 -8.77
CA PRO A 53 3.20 -11.96 -9.97
C PRO A 53 1.91 -11.90 -10.80
N LYS A 54 2.03 -11.78 -12.13
CA LYS A 54 0.88 -11.90 -13.04
C LYS A 54 0.32 -13.33 -12.96
N GLU A 55 -1.00 -13.47 -13.10
CA GLU A 55 -1.56 -14.81 -13.27
C GLU A 55 -1.10 -15.45 -14.58
N GLU A 56 -0.95 -16.78 -14.60
CA GLU A 56 -0.52 -17.52 -15.80
C GLU A 56 -1.48 -17.32 -16.99
N ARG A 57 -2.79 -17.18 -16.69
CA ARG A 57 -3.84 -16.92 -17.69
C ARG A 57 -3.82 -15.49 -18.24
N ALA A 58 -3.05 -14.58 -17.63
CA ALA A 58 -2.88 -13.21 -18.10
C ALA A 58 -1.90 -13.08 -19.27
N ARG A 59 -1.41 -14.20 -19.84
CA ARG A 59 -0.76 -14.22 -21.17
C ARG A 59 -1.80 -13.76 -22.18
N GLY A 60 -1.68 -12.52 -22.64
CA GLY A 60 -2.61 -11.89 -23.58
C GLY A 60 -2.90 -12.78 -24.78
N ARG A 61 -4.17 -12.79 -25.22
CA ARG A 61 -4.56 -13.50 -26.45
C ARG A 61 -4.12 -12.64 -27.63
N ARG A 62 -3.52 -13.25 -28.65
CA ARG A 62 -3.26 -12.58 -29.93
C ARG A 62 -4.61 -12.27 -30.58
N ILE A 63 -4.88 -11.01 -30.86
CA ILE A 63 -6.05 -10.58 -31.61
C ILE A 63 -5.62 -10.47 -33.07
N GLU A 64 -6.17 -11.30 -33.94
CA GLU A 64 -6.00 -11.13 -35.39
C GLU A 64 -6.88 -9.98 -35.87
N VAL A 65 -6.28 -8.98 -36.51
CA VAL A 65 -7.02 -7.88 -37.15
C VAL A 65 -7.20 -8.25 -38.62
N ARG A 66 -8.45 -8.39 -39.06
CA ARG A 66 -8.79 -8.48 -40.49
C ARG A 66 -8.97 -7.06 -41.03
N SER A 67 -8.17 -6.68 -42.02
CA SER A 67 -8.40 -5.46 -42.82
C SER A 67 -9.51 -5.73 -43.83
N GLY A 68 -10.52 -4.86 -43.85
CA GLY A 68 -11.51 -4.77 -44.93
C GLY A 68 -11.03 -3.86 -46.05
#